data_AF-A0A7W7T9L1-F1
#
_entry.id   AF-A0A7W7T9L1-F1
#
_cell.length_a   1.000
_cell.length_b   1.000
_cell.length_c   1.000
_cell.angle_alpha   90.00
_cell.angle_beta   90.00
_cell.angle_gamma   90.00
#
_symmetry.space_group_name_H-M   'P 1'
#
loop_
_entity.id
_entity.type
_entity.pdbx_description
1 polymer ?
#
loop_
_entity_poly.entity_id
_entity_poly.type
_entity_poly.pdbx_seq_one_letter_code
_entity_poly.pdbx_strand_id
1 'polypeptide(L)'
;MANPPPLARRIELGALLRTYRERAGLDVSDVAETLGWSYVQKVGLVESGKRKLAPTEVTTLADLYRLDEHERDKVVALGVQARKRDPGPEFVADFALTYVALEAAASHLKVYVEELLPGNLQTEDYARAILTEGGLLAPNEIDLAVTGRVERQRRLVEPGAPRLTIVLSESALRRQVGGAAVMRGQINHIRDLAQRPNVEFHLLPFDAGAHLALGTWFNLIHLGDPAVTFVYVEALTSSEFYDRPPHTEVYTLAFDRAQRAALSPDVSLERLDQLTKIHSSEQAP
;
A
#
# COMPACT_ATOMS: atom_id res chain seq x y z
N MET A 1 -16.29 10.82 4.49
CA MET A 1 -15.04 10.20 3.98
C MET A 1 -14.02 10.29 5.10
N ALA A 2 -13.38 9.19 5.49
CA ALA A 2 -12.29 9.25 6.44
C ALA A 2 -11.16 10.10 5.85
N ASN A 3 -10.72 11.16 6.55
CA ASN A 3 -9.59 11.95 6.09
C ASN A 3 -8.33 11.08 6.14
N PRO A 4 -7.49 11.07 5.09
CA PRO A 4 -6.30 10.25 5.13
C PRO A 4 -5.33 10.63 6.27
N PRO A 5 -4.56 9.66 6.80
CA PRO A 5 -3.70 9.89 7.95
C PRO A 5 -2.70 11.03 7.71
N PRO A 6 -2.44 11.90 8.69
CA PRO A 6 -1.48 13.01 8.55
C PRO A 6 -0.08 12.54 8.16
N LEU A 7 0.34 11.34 8.57
CA LEU A 7 1.61 10.74 8.16
C LEU A 7 1.69 10.59 6.63
N ALA A 8 0.64 10.04 6.01
CA ALA A 8 0.60 9.84 4.58
C ALA A 8 0.62 11.17 3.82
N ARG A 9 -0.13 12.17 4.31
CA ARG A 9 -0.12 13.52 3.73
C ARG A 9 1.24 14.21 3.83
N ARG A 10 1.98 13.94 4.91
CA ARG A 10 3.34 14.45 5.09
C ARG A 10 4.32 13.80 4.12
N ILE A 11 4.19 12.49 3.88
CA ILE A 11 4.99 11.74 2.91
C ILE A 11 4.67 12.20 1.48
N GLU A 12 3.39 12.33 1.14
CA GLU A 12 2.93 12.86 -0.15
C GLU A 12 3.47 14.28 -0.41
N LEU A 13 3.36 15.17 0.59
CA LEU A 13 3.91 16.53 0.51
C LEU A 13 5.42 16.53 0.27
N GLY A 14 6.17 15.73 1.04
CA GLY A 14 7.62 15.65 0.91
C GLY A 14 8.05 15.21 -0.48
N ALA A 15 7.41 14.17 -1.03
CA ALA A 15 7.73 13.65 -2.35
C ALA A 15 7.37 14.62 -3.48
N LEU A 16 6.26 15.36 -3.36
CA LEU A 16 5.91 16.43 -4.30
C LEU A 16 6.91 17.58 -4.24
N LEU A 17 7.27 18.05 -3.04
CA LEU A 17 8.24 19.13 -2.87
C LEU A 17 9.61 18.75 -3.45
N ARG A 18 10.06 17.49 -3.28
CA ARG A 18 11.27 16.99 -3.94
C ARG A 18 11.15 17.05 -5.46
N THR A 19 10.04 16.57 -6.01
CA THR A 19 9.78 16.58 -7.46
C THR A 19 9.83 18.01 -8.02
N TYR A 20 9.22 18.96 -7.32
CA TYR A 20 9.21 20.36 -7.73
C TYR A 20 10.57 21.03 -7.57
N ARG A 21 11.34 20.69 -6.53
CA ARG A 21 12.73 21.15 -6.37
C ARG A 21 13.60 20.70 -7.54
N GLU A 22 13.53 19.42 -7.88
CA GLU A 22 14.29 18.83 -9.00
C GLU A 22 13.88 19.46 -10.33
N ARG A 23 12.58 19.68 -10.54
CA ARG A 23 12.06 20.40 -11.72
C ARG A 23 12.57 21.83 -11.82
N ALA A 24 12.71 22.51 -10.68
CA ALA A 24 13.28 23.86 -10.62
C ALA A 24 14.81 23.89 -10.78
N GLY A 25 15.48 22.73 -10.83
CA GLY A 25 16.93 22.61 -10.94
C GLY A 25 17.68 23.04 -9.68
N LEU A 26 17.03 22.97 -8.52
CA LEU A 26 17.59 23.44 -7.25
C LEU A 26 18.18 22.29 -6.43
N ASP A 27 19.31 22.57 -5.78
CA ASP A 27 19.93 21.65 -4.84
C ASP A 27 19.34 21.81 -3.44
N VAL A 28 19.58 20.81 -2.59
CA VAL A 28 19.14 20.85 -1.19
C VAL A 28 19.77 22.02 -0.41
N SER A 29 20.95 22.52 -0.82
CA SER A 29 21.58 23.69 -0.24
C SER A 29 20.79 24.97 -0.48
N ASP A 30 20.29 25.17 -1.70
CA ASP A 30 19.54 26.38 -2.10
C ASP A 30 18.28 26.52 -1.27
N VAL A 31 17.62 25.38 -1.00
CA VAL A 31 16.43 25.32 -0.15
C VAL A 31 16.74 25.64 1.31
N ALA A 32 17.82 25.06 1.85
CA ALA A 32 18.23 25.32 3.22
C ALA A 32 18.59 26.81 3.42
N GLU A 33 19.30 27.41 2.46
CA GLU A 33 19.64 28.83 2.48
C GLU A 33 18.39 29.71 2.42
N THR A 34 17.49 29.45 1.46
CA THR A 34 16.24 30.22 1.29
C THR A 34 15.37 30.18 2.54
N LEU A 35 15.30 29.04 3.22
CA LEU A 35 14.51 28.86 4.45
C LEU A 35 15.28 29.25 5.72
N GLY A 36 16.53 29.69 5.63
CA GLY A 36 17.38 30.04 6.77
C GLY A 36 17.66 28.85 7.70
N TRP A 37 17.66 27.62 7.17
CA TRP A 37 17.93 26.42 7.94
C TRP A 37 19.42 26.17 8.07
N SER A 38 19.89 26.04 9.31
CA SER A 38 21.31 25.78 9.61
C SER A 38 21.81 24.41 9.12
N TYR A 39 20.93 23.47 8.80
CA TYR A 39 21.29 22.10 8.42
C TYR A 39 20.56 21.67 7.14
N VAL A 40 21.34 21.47 6.07
CA VAL A 40 20.85 20.98 4.76
C VAL A 40 20.12 19.63 4.87
N GLN A 41 20.53 18.78 5.83
CA GLN A 41 19.89 17.49 6.10
C GLN A 41 18.39 17.59 6.44
N LYS A 42 17.92 18.75 6.93
CA LYS A 42 16.49 18.97 7.19
C LYS A 42 15.67 18.87 5.91
N VAL A 43 16.22 19.25 4.76
CA VAL A 43 15.54 19.15 3.45
C VAL A 43 15.23 17.71 3.13
N GLY A 44 16.21 16.80 3.22
CA GLY A 44 15.99 15.37 2.98
C GLY A 44 14.98 14.74 3.94
N LEU A 45 14.97 15.15 5.21
CA LEU A 45 13.97 14.68 6.18
C LEU A 45 12.56 15.20 5.91
N VAL A 46 12.42 16.41 5.36
CA VAL A 46 11.13 16.94 4.91
C VAL A 46 10.67 16.20 3.66
N GLU A 47 11.55 16.02 2.68
CA GLU A 47 11.25 15.32 1.42
C GLU A 47 10.89 13.86 1.64
N SER A 48 11.46 13.20 2.65
CA SER A 48 11.09 11.84 3.04
C SER A 48 9.90 11.77 4.02
N GLY A 49 9.19 12.88 4.26
CA GLY A 49 8.05 12.95 5.17
C GLY A 49 8.35 12.69 6.65
N LYS A 50 9.61 12.78 7.08
CA LYS A 50 10.03 12.59 8.49
C LYS A 50 9.93 13.87 9.32
N ARG A 51 9.92 15.05 8.69
CA ARG A 51 9.76 16.35 9.37
C ARG A 51 8.54 17.11 8.85
N LYS A 52 7.83 17.77 9.77
CA LYS A 52 6.72 18.67 9.45
C LYS A 52 7.28 20.03 9.01
N LEU A 53 6.59 20.68 8.07
CA LEU A 53 6.82 22.08 7.70
C LEU A 53 5.86 23.00 8.45
N ALA A 54 6.29 24.23 8.71
CA ALA A 54 5.40 25.34 9.06
C ALA A 54 4.64 25.82 7.82
N PRO A 55 3.41 26.36 7.96
CA PRO A 55 2.65 26.90 6.82
C PRO A 55 3.41 27.95 6.00
N THR A 56 4.20 28.80 6.67
CA THR A 56 5.06 29.80 6.03
C THR A 56 6.19 29.17 5.23
N GLU A 57 6.81 28.10 5.74
CA GLU A 57 7.84 27.33 4.99
C GLU A 57 7.22 26.70 3.73
N VAL A 58 6.00 26.14 3.81
CA VAL A 58 5.31 25.57 2.63
C VAL A 58 5.07 26.64 1.55
N THR A 59 4.60 27.83 1.96
CA THR A 59 4.33 28.93 1.02
C THR A 59 5.63 29.44 0.38
N THR A 60 6.69 29.58 1.18
CA THR A 60 8.01 30.00 0.70
C THR A 60 8.59 29.01 -0.31
N LEU A 61 8.44 27.71 -0.06
CA LEU A 61 8.84 26.66 -1.01
C LEU A 61 8.02 26.70 -2.29
N ALA A 62 6.71 26.97 -2.20
CA ALA A 62 5.86 27.11 -3.38
C ALA A 62 6.32 28.27 -4.28
N ASP A 63 6.75 29.39 -3.67
CA ASP A 63 7.33 30.52 -4.39
C ASP A 63 8.70 30.18 -4.99
N LEU A 64 9.59 29.60 -4.19
CA LEU A 64 10.93 29.20 -4.62
C LEU A 64 10.90 28.25 -5.82
N TYR A 65 10.00 27.27 -5.79
CA TYR A 65 9.85 26.27 -6.85
C TYR A 65 9.00 26.74 -8.03
N ARG A 66 8.51 27.98 -7.98
CA ARG A 66 7.68 28.61 -9.03
C ARG A 66 6.46 27.75 -9.37
N LEU A 67 5.78 27.24 -8.34
CA LEU A 67 4.57 26.44 -8.51
C LEU A 67 3.45 27.28 -9.11
N ASP A 68 2.68 26.67 -10.01
CA ASP A 68 1.44 27.28 -10.48
C ASP A 68 0.36 27.30 -9.37
N GLU A 69 -0.79 27.91 -9.67
CA GLU A 69 -1.90 28.03 -8.71
C GLU A 69 -2.40 26.66 -8.21
N HIS A 70 -2.55 25.69 -9.10
CA HIS A 70 -3.06 24.37 -8.77
C HIS A 70 -2.07 23.58 -7.90
N GLU A 71 -0.80 23.61 -8.26
CA GLU A 71 0.29 22.97 -7.51
C GLU A 71 0.45 23.59 -6.12
N ARG A 72 0.36 24.92 -6.03
CA ARG A 72 0.40 25.67 -4.78
C ARG A 72 -0.74 25.27 -3.85
N ASP A 73 -1.97 25.28 -4.35
CA ASP A 73 -3.15 24.90 -3.58
C ASP A 73 -3.01 23.48 -3.01
N LYS A 74 -2.51 22.55 -3.84
CA LYS A 74 -2.26 21.17 -3.42
C LYS A 74 -1.24 21.09 -2.29
N VAL A 75 -0.05 21.70 -2.43
CA VAL A 75 0.99 21.60 -1.38
C VAL A 75 0.59 22.32 -0.09
N VAL A 76 -0.15 23.43 -0.18
CA VAL A 76 -0.68 24.14 1.00
C VAL A 76 -1.71 23.28 1.71
N ALA A 77 -2.66 22.69 0.98
CA ALA A 77 -3.66 21.80 1.56
C ALA A 77 -3.01 20.58 2.25
N LEU A 78 -2.03 19.95 1.61
CA LEU A 78 -1.26 18.86 2.19
C LEU A 78 -0.49 19.30 3.43
N GLY A 79 0.12 20.49 3.41
CA GLY A 79 0.82 21.08 4.57
C GLY A 79 -0.07 21.25 5.79
N VAL A 80 -1.31 21.69 5.59
CA VAL A 80 -2.32 21.79 6.67
C VAL A 80 -2.68 20.40 7.19
N GLN A 81 -2.95 19.44 6.31
CA GLN A 81 -3.35 18.09 6.70
C GLN A 81 -2.23 17.31 7.41
N ALA A 82 -0.99 17.41 6.93
CA ALA A 82 0.20 16.77 7.49
C ALA A 82 0.53 17.16 8.93
N ARG A 83 0.00 18.30 9.38
CA ARG A 83 0.21 18.83 10.73
C ARG A 83 -0.81 18.35 11.75
N LYS A 84 -1.98 17.87 11.31
CA LYS A 84 -3.06 17.38 12.19
C LYS A 84 -2.53 16.31 13.15
N ARG A 85 -3.13 16.25 14.34
CA ARG A 85 -2.85 15.20 15.33
C ARG A 85 -3.69 13.98 14.99
N ASP A 86 -3.03 12.85 14.93
CA ASP A 86 -3.64 11.54 14.72
C ASP A 86 -2.89 10.59 15.67
N PRO A 87 -3.58 9.88 16.58
CA PRO A 87 -2.96 8.87 17.42
C PRO A 87 -2.35 7.71 16.60
N GLY A 88 -2.70 7.59 15.31
CA GLY A 88 -2.27 6.50 14.46
C GLY A 88 -3.18 5.28 14.61
N PRO A 89 -3.02 4.27 13.74
CA PRO A 89 -3.76 3.03 13.88
C PRO A 89 -3.30 2.30 15.14
N GLU A 90 -4.26 1.92 15.98
CA GLU A 90 -3.97 1.01 17.11
C GLU A 90 -3.62 -0.38 16.55
N PHE A 91 -2.71 -1.09 17.23
CA PHE A 91 -2.42 -2.52 16.98
C PHE A 91 -1.84 -2.83 15.59
N VAL A 92 -0.96 -1.96 15.11
CA VAL A 92 -0.14 -2.18 13.91
C VAL A 92 1.33 -2.21 14.31
N ALA A 93 2.07 -3.21 13.86
CA ALA A 93 3.51 -3.31 14.10
C ALA A 93 4.25 -2.08 13.55
N ASP A 94 5.30 -1.63 14.25
CA ASP A 94 6.02 -0.39 13.92
C ASP A 94 6.50 -0.34 12.46
N PHE A 95 7.00 -1.47 11.93
CA PHE A 95 7.46 -1.56 10.54
C PHE A 95 6.34 -1.37 9.50
N ALA A 96 5.08 -1.61 9.89
CA ALA A 96 3.91 -1.53 9.02
C ALA A 96 3.15 -0.19 9.15
N LEU A 97 3.46 0.64 10.16
CA LEU A 97 2.74 1.91 10.40
C LEU A 97 2.74 2.84 9.19
N THR A 98 3.91 2.98 8.53
CA THR A 98 4.03 3.80 7.32
C THR A 98 3.19 3.23 6.19
N TYR A 99 3.22 1.90 6.00
CA TYR A 99 2.43 1.25 4.95
C TYR A 99 0.94 1.47 5.17
N VAL A 100 0.44 1.23 6.38
CA VAL A 100 -0.99 1.43 6.72
C VAL A 100 -1.42 2.88 6.51
N ALA A 101 -0.56 3.85 6.80
CA ALA A 101 -0.85 5.24 6.51
C ALA A 101 -0.99 5.50 5.01
N LEU A 102 -0.05 5.03 4.20
CA LEU A 102 -0.07 5.24 2.75
C LEU A 102 -1.21 4.46 2.08
N GLU A 103 -1.48 3.23 2.52
CA GLU A 103 -2.62 2.41 2.10
C GLU A 103 -3.94 3.18 2.29
N ALA A 104 -4.12 3.81 3.44
CA ALA A 104 -5.31 4.60 3.75
C ALA A 104 -5.42 5.93 2.96
N ALA A 105 -4.33 6.39 2.35
CA ALA A 105 -4.29 7.60 1.54
C ALA A 105 -4.22 7.33 0.03
N ALA A 106 -4.16 6.06 -0.37
CA ALA A 106 -4.00 5.66 -1.75
C ALA A 106 -5.18 6.15 -2.61
N SER A 107 -4.84 6.64 -3.79
CA SER A 107 -5.78 6.85 -4.89
C SER A 107 -5.93 5.56 -5.72
N HIS A 108 -4.83 4.82 -5.85
CA HIS A 108 -4.75 3.51 -6.48
C HIS A 108 -3.71 2.67 -5.74
N LEU A 109 -4.12 1.46 -5.36
CA LEU A 109 -3.27 0.44 -4.77
C LEU A 109 -3.15 -0.73 -5.75
N LYS A 110 -1.93 -1.06 -6.18
CA LYS A 110 -1.65 -2.25 -6.99
C LYS A 110 -0.93 -3.27 -6.11
N VAL A 111 -1.50 -4.45 -5.92
CA VAL A 111 -1.01 -5.49 -5.00
C VAL A 111 -0.61 -6.70 -5.82
N TYR A 112 0.69 -7.01 -5.88
CA TYR A 112 1.17 -8.28 -6.42
C TYR A 112 1.38 -9.22 -5.23
N VAL A 113 0.84 -10.43 -5.26
CA VAL A 113 0.90 -11.40 -4.15
C VAL A 113 1.33 -12.76 -4.67
N GLU A 114 2.39 -13.31 -4.11
CA GLU A 114 2.89 -14.63 -4.51
C GLU A 114 2.37 -15.75 -3.62
N GLU A 115 2.44 -15.63 -2.30
CA GLU A 115 2.21 -16.78 -1.42
C GLU A 115 1.32 -16.50 -0.22
N LEU A 116 1.43 -15.32 0.39
CA LEU A 116 0.67 -14.97 1.58
C LEU A 116 -0.21 -13.75 1.27
N LEU A 117 -1.52 -13.89 1.44
CA LEU A 117 -2.45 -12.77 1.29
C LEU A 117 -2.10 -11.65 2.28
N PRO A 118 -2.03 -10.38 1.84
CA PRO A 118 -1.77 -9.26 2.72
C PRO A 118 -2.95 -8.99 3.65
N GLY A 119 -2.69 -8.41 4.83
CA GLY A 119 -3.67 -8.31 5.92
C GLY A 119 -4.98 -7.59 5.55
N ASN A 120 -4.95 -6.65 4.61
CA ASN A 120 -6.14 -5.95 4.12
C ASN A 120 -7.03 -6.81 3.19
N LEU A 121 -6.56 -7.99 2.76
CA LEU A 121 -7.30 -8.96 1.96
C LEU A 121 -7.70 -10.21 2.77
N GLN A 122 -7.37 -10.29 4.06
CA GLN A 122 -7.61 -11.47 4.89
C GLN A 122 -8.98 -11.44 5.59
N THR A 123 -9.61 -12.60 5.76
CA THR A 123 -10.70 -12.78 6.72
C THR A 123 -10.14 -12.85 8.14
N GLU A 124 -11.01 -12.65 9.14
CA GLU A 124 -10.63 -12.75 10.56
C GLU A 124 -10.01 -14.11 10.89
N ASP A 125 -10.63 -15.20 10.43
CA ASP A 125 -10.16 -16.56 10.68
C ASP A 125 -8.80 -16.84 10.03
N TYR A 126 -8.59 -16.35 8.80
CA TYR A 126 -7.30 -16.49 8.11
C TYR A 126 -6.21 -15.69 8.82
N ALA A 127 -6.51 -14.44 9.17
CA ALA A 127 -5.59 -13.57 9.90
C ALA A 127 -5.20 -14.19 11.25
N ARG A 128 -6.19 -14.69 12.00
CA ARG A 128 -5.98 -15.36 13.29
C ARG A 128 -5.10 -16.60 13.14
N ALA A 129 -5.34 -17.43 12.14
CA ALA A 129 -4.55 -18.63 11.89
C ALA A 129 -3.06 -18.30 11.63
N ILE A 130 -2.77 -17.34 10.76
CA ILE A 130 -1.39 -16.91 10.47
C ILE A 130 -0.70 -16.29 11.68
N LEU A 131 -1.39 -15.39 12.39
CA LEU A 131 -0.80 -14.71 13.54
C LEU A 131 -0.52 -15.67 14.69
N THR A 132 -1.38 -16.68 14.89
CA THR A 132 -1.17 -17.72 15.90
C THR A 132 0.02 -18.60 15.53
N GLU A 133 0.10 -19.08 14.29
CA GLU A 133 1.19 -19.96 13.83
C GLU A 133 2.55 -19.24 13.82
N GLY A 134 2.56 -17.94 13.52
CA GLY A 134 3.78 -17.13 13.55
C GLY A 134 4.45 -17.08 14.94
N GLY A 135 3.68 -17.28 16.02
CA GLY A 135 4.22 -17.42 17.38
C GLY A 135 4.92 -16.17 17.94
N LEU A 136 4.80 -15.02 17.29
CA LEU A 136 5.45 -13.77 17.69
C LEU A 136 4.58 -12.88 18.61
N LEU A 137 3.29 -13.17 18.70
CA LEU A 137 2.32 -12.38 19.45
C LEU A 137 1.72 -13.20 20.59
N ALA A 138 1.48 -12.56 21.73
CA ALA A 138 0.69 -13.15 22.80
C ALA A 138 -0.79 -13.29 22.38
N PRO A 139 -1.56 -14.23 22.96
CA PRO A 139 -2.95 -14.46 22.55
C PRO A 139 -3.85 -13.20 22.56
N ASN A 140 -3.69 -12.32 23.55
CA ASN A 140 -4.43 -11.06 23.63
C ASN A 140 -4.00 -10.04 22.57
N GLU A 141 -2.78 -10.12 22.05
CA GLU A 141 -2.29 -9.26 20.96
C GLU A 141 -2.78 -9.74 19.59
N ILE A 142 -3.08 -11.04 19.45
CA ILE A 142 -3.64 -11.60 18.21
C ILE A 142 -5.02 -11.00 17.92
N ASP A 143 -5.92 -10.94 18.90
CA ASP A 143 -7.26 -10.35 18.73
C ASP A 143 -7.19 -8.89 18.27
N LEU A 144 -6.25 -8.15 18.84
CA LEU A 144 -6.01 -6.76 18.52
C LEU A 144 -5.46 -6.59 17.10
N ALA A 145 -4.47 -7.41 16.71
CA ALA A 145 -3.91 -7.41 15.38
C ALA A 145 -4.93 -7.83 14.30
N VAL A 146 -5.81 -8.80 14.60
CA VAL A 146 -6.93 -9.19 13.73
C VAL A 146 -7.88 -8.01 13.55
N THR A 147 -8.27 -7.34 14.63
CA THR A 147 -9.14 -6.15 14.58
C THR A 147 -8.54 -5.05 13.68
N GLY A 148 -7.24 -4.78 13.82
CA GLY A 148 -6.54 -3.82 12.97
C GLY A 148 -6.57 -4.17 11.47
N ARG A 149 -6.55 -5.46 11.11
CA ARG A 149 -6.67 -5.93 9.72
C ARG A 149 -8.08 -5.74 9.17
N VAL A 150 -9.12 -6.05 9.94
CA VAL A 150 -10.53 -5.88 9.56
C VAL A 150 -10.86 -4.42 9.31
N GLU A 151 -10.42 -3.52 10.19
CA GLU A 151 -10.65 -2.08 10.01
C GLU A 151 -10.00 -1.54 8.73
N ARG A 152 -8.86 -2.11 8.33
CA ARG A 152 -8.20 -1.76 7.06
C ARG A 152 -8.94 -2.31 5.85
N GLN A 153 -9.41 -3.56 5.92
CA GLN A 153 -10.22 -4.18 4.86
C GLN A 153 -11.50 -3.37 4.60
N ARG A 154 -12.16 -2.86 5.65
CA ARG A 154 -13.38 -2.04 5.54
C ARG A 154 -13.16 -0.82 4.63
N ARG A 155 -11.98 -0.20 4.69
CA ARG A 155 -11.63 0.99 3.89
C ARG A 155 -11.51 0.71 2.39
N LEU A 156 -11.30 -0.53 1.98
CA LEU A 156 -11.23 -0.92 0.56
C LEU A 156 -12.60 -0.92 -0.13
N VAL A 157 -13.70 -0.87 0.63
CA VAL A 157 -15.08 -0.96 0.11
C VAL A 157 -15.95 0.24 0.48
N GLU A 158 -15.42 1.21 1.23
CA GLU A 158 -16.15 2.42 1.63
C GLU A 158 -16.21 3.48 0.51
N PRO A 159 -17.14 4.45 0.58
CA PRO A 159 -17.13 5.61 -0.31
C PRO A 159 -15.80 6.36 -0.24
N GLY A 160 -15.13 6.50 -1.38
CA GLY A 160 -13.78 7.06 -1.47
C GLY A 160 -12.66 6.05 -1.33
N ALA A 161 -12.97 4.74 -1.35
CA ALA A 161 -11.97 3.68 -1.43
C ALA A 161 -11.03 3.86 -2.63
N PRO A 162 -9.75 3.45 -2.49
CA PRO A 162 -8.82 3.46 -3.61
C PRO A 162 -9.32 2.55 -4.74
N ARG A 163 -8.87 2.85 -5.96
CA ARG A 163 -8.82 1.81 -6.99
C ARG A 163 -7.89 0.72 -6.51
N LEU A 164 -8.25 -0.54 -6.71
CA LEU A 164 -7.47 -1.68 -6.25
C LEU A 164 -7.23 -2.62 -7.42
N THR A 165 -5.98 -2.85 -7.81
CA THR A 165 -5.63 -3.87 -8.81
C THR A 165 -4.83 -4.96 -8.11
N ILE A 166 -5.32 -6.19 -8.16
CA ILE A 166 -4.70 -7.33 -7.47
C ILE A 166 -4.23 -8.32 -8.52
N VAL A 167 -2.97 -8.70 -8.46
CA VAL A 167 -2.43 -9.86 -9.17
C VAL A 167 -2.01 -10.88 -8.12
N LEU A 168 -2.79 -11.95 -8.00
CA LEU A 168 -2.63 -12.98 -6.98
C LEU A 168 -2.18 -14.29 -7.62
N SER A 169 -1.03 -14.81 -7.24
CA SER A 169 -0.61 -16.15 -7.64
C SER A 169 -1.52 -17.22 -7.03
N GLU A 170 -1.83 -18.26 -7.81
CA GLU A 170 -2.67 -19.37 -7.33
C GLU A 170 -2.04 -20.13 -6.15
N SER A 171 -0.72 -20.03 -5.93
CA SER A 171 -0.06 -20.57 -4.73
C SER A 171 -0.68 -20.04 -3.44
N ALA A 172 -1.05 -18.76 -3.39
CA ALA A 172 -1.64 -18.13 -2.20
C ALA A 172 -3.04 -18.69 -1.86
N LEU A 173 -3.69 -19.37 -2.81
CA LEU A 173 -5.00 -20.00 -2.61
C LEU A 173 -4.92 -21.51 -2.44
N ARG A 174 -3.75 -22.12 -2.71
CA ARG A 174 -3.49 -23.55 -2.54
C ARG A 174 -2.77 -23.87 -1.24
N ARG A 175 -1.97 -22.95 -0.70
CA ARG A 175 -1.37 -23.10 0.63
C ARG A 175 -2.48 -23.12 1.67
N GLN A 176 -2.63 -24.22 2.39
CA GLN A 176 -3.65 -24.34 3.41
C GLN A 176 -3.26 -23.55 4.67
N VAL A 177 -4.10 -22.61 5.05
CA VAL A 177 -3.94 -21.76 6.26
C VAL A 177 -5.19 -21.90 7.10
N GLY A 178 -5.05 -22.31 8.36
CA GLY A 178 -6.19 -22.51 9.27
C GLY A 178 -7.13 -23.66 8.90
N GLY A 179 -6.76 -24.49 7.92
CA GLY A 179 -7.58 -25.60 7.44
C GLY A 179 -8.49 -25.25 6.26
N ALA A 180 -9.19 -26.26 5.72
CA ALA A 180 -9.96 -26.12 4.49
C ALA A 180 -11.18 -25.18 4.64
N ALA A 181 -11.81 -25.16 5.82
CA ALA A 181 -12.92 -24.25 6.10
C ALA A 181 -12.50 -22.77 6.08
N VAL A 182 -11.35 -22.46 6.68
CA VAL A 182 -10.79 -21.10 6.70
C VAL A 182 -10.41 -20.65 5.29
N MET A 183 -9.74 -21.52 4.53
CA MET A 183 -9.40 -21.23 3.13
C MET A 183 -10.63 -21.01 2.26
N ARG A 184 -11.71 -21.76 2.45
CA ARG A 184 -12.97 -21.55 1.74
C ARG A 184 -13.57 -20.18 2.03
N GLY A 185 -13.61 -19.79 3.31
CA GLY A 185 -14.04 -18.45 3.70
C GLY A 185 -13.18 -17.36 3.08
N GLN A 186 -11.85 -17.56 3.06
CA GLN A 186 -10.90 -16.65 2.46
C GLN A 186 -11.08 -16.51 0.94
N ILE A 187 -11.25 -17.60 0.20
CA ILE A 187 -11.45 -17.57 -1.25
C ILE A 187 -12.77 -16.87 -1.60
N ASN A 188 -13.85 -17.18 -0.87
CA ASN A 188 -15.14 -16.49 -1.05
C ASN A 188 -15.01 -14.99 -0.79
N HIS A 189 -14.25 -14.60 0.24
CA HIS A 189 -13.98 -13.19 0.51
C HIS A 189 -13.24 -12.50 -0.64
N ILE A 190 -12.20 -13.12 -1.22
CA ILE A 190 -11.50 -12.57 -2.40
C ILE A 190 -12.44 -12.46 -3.60
N ARG A 191 -13.30 -13.45 -3.82
CA ARG A 191 -14.30 -13.44 -4.87
C ARG A 191 -15.28 -12.26 -4.71
N ASP A 192 -15.77 -12.02 -3.50
CA ASP A 192 -16.68 -10.90 -3.20
C ASP A 192 -16.00 -9.54 -3.40
N LEU A 193 -14.72 -9.43 -3.05
CA LEU A 193 -13.91 -8.24 -3.34
C LEU A 193 -13.72 -8.03 -4.84
N ALA A 194 -13.39 -9.09 -5.58
CA ALA A 194 -13.16 -9.05 -7.03
C ALA A 194 -14.38 -8.57 -7.85
N GLN A 195 -15.58 -8.63 -7.27
CA GLN A 195 -16.82 -8.15 -7.90
C GLN A 195 -17.13 -6.68 -7.62
N ARG A 196 -16.30 -5.99 -6.83
CA ARG A 196 -16.51 -4.58 -6.51
C ARG A 196 -16.09 -3.69 -7.69
N PRO A 197 -16.80 -2.57 -7.94
CA PRO A 197 -16.52 -1.70 -9.09
C PRO A 197 -15.16 -0.97 -9.02
N ASN A 198 -14.57 -0.84 -7.83
CA ASN A 198 -13.25 -0.26 -7.64
C ASN A 198 -12.11 -1.30 -7.63
N VAL A 199 -12.41 -2.58 -7.85
CA VAL A 199 -11.46 -3.69 -7.77
C VAL A 199 -11.29 -4.35 -9.13
N GLU A 200 -10.04 -4.53 -9.55
CA GLU A 200 -9.63 -5.32 -10.70
C GLU A 200 -8.80 -6.49 -10.18
N PHE A 201 -9.28 -7.71 -10.36
CA PHE A 201 -8.63 -8.92 -9.83
C PHE A 201 -8.14 -9.82 -10.95
N HIS A 202 -6.89 -10.25 -10.83
CA HIS A 202 -6.26 -11.21 -11.72
C HIS A 202 -5.65 -12.34 -10.91
N LEU A 203 -5.97 -13.58 -11.30
CA LEU A 203 -5.32 -14.76 -10.77
C LEU A 203 -4.19 -15.18 -11.71
N LEU A 204 -2.98 -15.29 -11.19
CA LEU A 204 -1.79 -15.72 -11.91
C LEU A 204 -1.60 -17.24 -11.73
N PRO A 205 -1.78 -18.04 -12.79
CA PRO A 205 -1.69 -19.50 -12.72
C PRO A 205 -0.24 -19.99 -12.77
N PHE A 206 0.04 -21.22 -12.33
CA PHE A 206 1.38 -21.80 -12.34
C PHE A 206 1.95 -22.02 -13.75
N ASP A 207 1.10 -22.19 -14.75
CA ASP A 207 1.50 -22.34 -16.14
C ASP A 207 1.83 -21.00 -16.83
N ALA A 208 1.68 -19.87 -16.14
CA ALA A 208 2.12 -18.55 -16.63
C ALA A 208 3.64 -18.45 -16.81
N GLY A 209 4.40 -19.36 -16.17
CA GLY A 209 5.85 -19.43 -16.29
C GLY A 209 6.59 -18.27 -15.61
N ALA A 210 7.86 -18.08 -15.99
CA ALA A 210 8.71 -17.08 -15.36
C ALA A 210 8.36 -15.65 -15.80
N HIS A 211 8.31 -14.73 -14.84
CA HIS A 211 8.13 -13.29 -15.06
C HIS A 211 8.96 -12.47 -14.07
N LEU A 212 9.08 -11.17 -14.30
CA LEU A 212 9.97 -10.29 -13.53
C LEU A 212 9.62 -10.20 -12.03
N ALA A 213 8.33 -10.32 -11.69
CA ALA A 213 7.86 -10.30 -10.30
C ALA A 213 8.00 -11.64 -9.55
N LEU A 214 8.52 -12.71 -10.17
CA LEU A 214 8.58 -14.04 -9.55
C LEU A 214 9.59 -14.04 -8.40
N GLY A 215 9.23 -14.59 -7.25
CA GLY A 215 10.06 -14.63 -6.04
C GLY A 215 10.05 -13.34 -5.21
N THR A 216 9.11 -12.42 -5.44
CA THR A 216 8.99 -11.17 -4.67
C THR A 216 7.54 -10.88 -4.30
N TRP A 217 7.35 -10.14 -3.21
CA TRP A 217 6.05 -9.60 -2.83
C TRP A 217 6.17 -8.08 -2.71
N PHE A 218 5.26 -7.33 -3.35
CA PHE A 218 5.30 -5.87 -3.29
C PHE A 218 3.95 -5.22 -3.61
N ASN A 219 3.78 -3.99 -3.13
CA ASN A 219 2.64 -3.14 -3.44
C ASN A 219 3.13 -1.84 -4.11
N LEU A 220 2.41 -1.39 -5.14
CA LEU A 220 2.54 -0.02 -5.66
C LEU A 220 1.42 0.83 -5.06
N ILE A 221 1.79 1.93 -4.43
CA ILE A 221 0.88 2.84 -3.74
C ILE A 221 0.96 4.19 -4.43
N HIS A 222 -0.14 4.59 -5.07
CA HIS A 222 -0.24 5.86 -5.78
C HIS A 222 -0.99 6.88 -4.92
N LEU A 223 -0.35 7.99 -4.57
CA LEU A 223 -0.94 9.05 -3.73
C LEU A 223 -1.26 10.31 -4.52
N GLY A 224 -2.48 10.81 -4.37
CA GLY A 224 -2.93 12.08 -4.95
C GLY A 224 -3.06 12.06 -6.48
N ASP A 225 -3.32 13.24 -7.04
CA ASP A 225 -3.42 13.49 -8.48
C ASP A 225 -2.74 14.84 -8.80
N PRO A 226 -1.65 14.91 -9.60
CA PRO A 226 -0.93 13.78 -10.19
C PRO A 226 -0.34 12.88 -9.10
N ALA A 227 -0.24 11.58 -9.42
CA ALA A 227 0.11 10.55 -8.47
C ALA A 227 1.62 10.51 -8.17
N VAL A 228 1.98 10.51 -6.88
CA VAL A 228 3.29 10.06 -6.43
C VAL A 228 3.23 8.55 -6.19
N THR A 229 4.18 7.81 -6.76
CA THR A 229 4.22 6.34 -6.65
C THR A 229 5.24 5.90 -5.62
N PHE A 230 4.83 5.03 -4.71
CA PHE A 230 5.68 4.33 -3.75
C PHE A 230 5.63 2.83 -4.02
N VAL A 231 6.77 2.17 -3.97
CA VAL A 231 6.87 0.71 -3.84
C VAL A 231 7.00 0.39 -2.36
N TYR A 232 6.20 -0.56 -1.89
CA TYR A 232 6.35 -1.17 -0.58
C TYR A 232 6.83 -2.61 -0.74
N VAL A 233 7.90 -2.96 -0.05
CA VAL A 233 8.41 -4.33 0.06
C VAL A 233 8.53 -4.65 1.55
N GLU A 234 8.07 -5.83 1.95
CA GLU A 234 8.11 -6.28 3.34
C GLU A 234 8.99 -7.51 3.47
N ALA A 235 9.79 -7.52 4.53
CA ALA A 235 10.52 -8.67 5.03
C ALA A 235 10.01 -9.01 6.44
N LEU A 236 10.45 -10.13 7.00
CA LEU A 236 9.96 -10.62 8.30
C LEU A 236 10.11 -9.62 9.46
N THR A 237 11.11 -8.74 9.41
CA THR A 237 11.45 -7.81 10.50
C THR A 237 11.58 -6.36 10.05
N SER A 238 11.39 -6.08 8.76
CA SER A 238 11.59 -4.75 8.19
C SER A 238 10.69 -4.52 6.99
N SER A 239 10.57 -3.27 6.59
CA SER A 239 9.95 -2.89 5.34
C SER A 239 10.78 -1.82 4.65
N GLU A 240 10.70 -1.80 3.33
CA GLU A 240 11.36 -0.82 2.49
C GLU A 240 10.34 -0.08 1.64
N PHE A 241 10.62 1.22 1.46
CA PHE A 241 9.84 2.10 0.61
C PHE A 241 10.74 2.70 -0.45
N TYR A 242 10.36 2.53 -1.71
CA TYR A 242 11.04 3.14 -2.84
C TYR A 242 10.12 4.14 -3.52
N ASP A 243 10.59 5.36 -3.71
CA ASP A 243 9.78 6.46 -4.24
C ASP A 243 10.52 7.25 -5.34
N ARG A 244 11.61 6.66 -5.85
CA ARG A 244 12.44 7.23 -6.92
C ARG A 244 12.17 6.49 -8.24
N PRO A 245 12.12 7.21 -9.38
CA PRO A 245 11.82 6.62 -10.70
C PRO A 245 12.61 5.36 -11.04
N PRO A 246 13.95 5.29 -10.82
CA PRO A 246 14.72 4.08 -11.15
C PRO A 246 14.24 2.82 -10.45
N HIS A 247 13.64 2.94 -9.27
CA HIS A 247 13.05 1.82 -8.54
C HIS A 247 11.59 1.62 -8.93
N THR A 248 10.77 2.68 -8.87
CA THR A 248 9.32 2.58 -9.11
C THR A 248 9.00 2.10 -10.52
N GLU A 249 9.80 2.46 -11.53
CA GLU A 249 9.64 2.01 -12.92
C GLU A 249 9.87 0.49 -13.07
N VAL A 250 10.88 -0.07 -12.39
CA VAL A 250 11.16 -1.51 -12.41
C VAL A 250 10.01 -2.31 -11.82
N TYR A 251 9.50 -1.89 -10.65
CA TYR A 251 8.37 -2.56 -10.01
C TYR A 251 7.07 -2.36 -10.78
N THR A 252 6.86 -1.21 -11.41
CA THR A 252 5.71 -0.99 -12.30
C THR A 252 5.76 -1.95 -13.49
N LEU A 253 6.91 -2.07 -14.16
CA LEU A 253 7.11 -3.02 -15.24
C LEU A 253 6.91 -4.47 -14.78
N ALA A 254 7.38 -4.82 -13.58
CA ALA A 254 7.22 -6.14 -12.99
C ALA A 254 5.74 -6.47 -12.77
N PHE A 255 4.99 -5.54 -12.18
CA PHE A 255 3.55 -5.68 -11.98
C PHE A 255 2.82 -5.86 -13.32
N ASP A 256 3.09 -4.99 -14.29
CA ASP A 256 2.38 -5.02 -15.56
C ASP A 256 2.68 -6.30 -16.36
N ARG A 257 3.89 -6.86 -16.22
CA ARG A 257 4.23 -8.18 -16.80
C ARG A 257 3.48 -9.31 -16.10
N ALA A 258 3.39 -9.29 -14.78
CA ALA A 258 2.63 -10.28 -14.02
C ALA A 258 1.13 -10.21 -14.35
N GLN A 259 0.56 -9.00 -14.43
CA GLN A 259 -0.84 -8.79 -14.81
C GLN A 259 -1.15 -9.33 -16.20
N ARG A 260 -0.26 -9.07 -17.18
CA ARG A 260 -0.43 -9.60 -18.55
C ARG A 260 -0.34 -11.13 -18.64
N ALA A 261 0.43 -11.76 -17.76
CA ALA A 261 0.57 -13.21 -17.70
C ALA A 261 -0.57 -13.88 -16.91
N ALA A 262 -1.30 -13.10 -16.11
CA ALA A 262 -2.42 -13.58 -15.31
C ALA A 262 -3.70 -13.76 -16.15
N LEU A 263 -4.66 -14.48 -15.60
CA LEU A 263 -5.97 -14.66 -16.19
C LEU A 263 -6.72 -13.32 -16.26
N SER A 264 -7.60 -13.16 -17.24
CA SER A 264 -8.55 -12.04 -17.27
C SER A 264 -9.45 -12.06 -16.02
N PRO A 265 -10.05 -10.94 -15.62
CA PRO A 265 -10.90 -10.88 -14.42
C PRO A 265 -12.03 -11.94 -14.40
N ASP A 266 -12.75 -12.13 -15.51
CA ASP A 266 -13.85 -13.09 -15.58
C ASP A 266 -13.36 -14.55 -15.38
N VAL A 267 -12.32 -14.94 -16.11
CA VAL A 267 -11.72 -16.28 -15.98
C VAL A 267 -11.08 -16.49 -14.60
N SER A 268 -10.59 -15.41 -13.97
CA SER A 268 -10.08 -15.46 -12.59
C SER A 268 -11.19 -15.81 -11.60
N LEU A 269 -12.39 -15.23 -11.75
CA LEU A 269 -13.55 -15.56 -10.92
C LEU A 269 -13.99 -17.03 -11.10
N GLU A 270 -14.02 -17.53 -12.33
CA GLU A 270 -14.31 -18.94 -12.61
C GLU A 270 -13.28 -19.87 -11.94
N ARG A 271 -12.01 -19.49 -11.94
CA ARG A 271 -10.95 -20.27 -11.29
C ARG A 271 -11.07 -20.25 -9.76
N LEU A 272 -11.48 -19.12 -9.16
CA LEU A 272 -11.81 -19.08 -7.72
C LEU A 272 -12.93 -20.07 -7.38
N ASP A 273 -13.99 -20.12 -8.18
CA ASP A 273 -15.11 -21.06 -7.95
C ASP A 273 -14.67 -22.53 -8.01
N GLN A 274 -13.67 -22.85 -8.85
CA GLN A 274 -13.06 -24.19 -8.88
C GLN A 274 -12.22 -24.48 -7.63
N LEU A 275 -11.39 -23.53 -7.20
CA LEU A 275 -10.54 -23.67 -6.01
C LEU A 275 -11.37 -23.83 -4.74
N THR A 276 -12.49 -23.12 -4.60
CA THR A 276 -13.44 -23.28 -3.46
C THR A 276 -13.94 -24.72 -3.33
N LYS A 277 -14.17 -25.43 -4.44
CA LYS A 277 -14.63 -26.83 -4.44
C LYS A 277 -13.54 -27.78 -3.93
N ILE A 278 -12.28 -27.52 -4.25
CA ILE A 278 -11.14 -28.33 -3.78
C ILE A 278 -11.06 -28.28 -2.25
N HIS A 279 -11.21 -27.08 -1.67
CA HIS A 279 -11.30 -26.87 -0.21
C HIS A 279 -12.63 -27.34 0.41
N SER A 280 -13.54 -27.92 -0.39
CA SER A 280 -14.77 -28.56 0.09
C SER A 280 -14.66 -30.09 0.12
N SER A 281 -13.76 -30.67 -0.67
CA SER A 281 -13.59 -32.12 -0.79
C SER A 281 -12.60 -32.74 0.20
N GLU A 282 -11.76 -31.96 0.88
CA GLU A 282 -10.81 -32.48 1.88
C GLU A 282 -11.45 -32.80 3.26
N GLN A 283 -12.78 -32.92 3.32
CA GLN A 283 -13.45 -33.66 4.39
C GLN A 283 -13.61 -35.13 4.01
N ALA A 284 -12.51 -35.89 3.97
CA ALA A 284 -12.45 -37.34 4.28
C ALA A 284 -11.06 -37.92 3.96
N PRO A 285 -10.48 -38.80 4.80
CA PRO A 285 -10.79 -39.16 6.19
C PRO A 285 -9.81 -38.58 7.22
#